data_AF-A0A8H9L776-F1
#
_entry.id   AF-A0A8H9L776-F1
#
_cell.length_a   1.000
_cell.length_b   1.000
_cell.length_c   1.000
_cell.angle_alpha   90.00
_cell.angle_beta   90.00
_cell.angle_gamma   90.00
#
_symmetry.space_group_name_H-M   'P 1'
#
loop_
_entity.id
_entity.type
_entity.pdbx_description
1 polymer ?
#
loop_
_entity_poly.entity_id
_entity_poly.type
_entity_poly.pdbx_seq_one_letter_code
_entity_poly.pdbx_strand_id
1 'polypeptide(L)'
;MVTDMRIDSDALGRLLHWPEHTWQSLPPALWLPADPDDEPRLLASLGAAWGSFGWYGLGSWFAPVSAPEGPAGLADRYDGLARELIAEASLTTPRGLRVRSEWGALDPGSGRLHDFVSAARNARGSGSALAVLAHDASARTWYAASTAILHRGLLALGGLAGDDRGLADRNASLSYLAAADAAGFAAVLPLDNHPWGGLVVAGGEDLLTVLTGLLPDDLPGIADVTPQDVVSRAGGIAV
;
A
#
# COMPACT_ATOMS: atom_id res chain seq x y z
N MET A 1 16.03 20.59 -4.89
CA MET A 1 15.12 20.79 -6.04
C MET A 1 14.60 19.42 -6.38
N VAL A 2 13.35 19.14 -6.03
CA VAL A 2 12.79 17.80 -6.17
C VAL A 2 12.46 17.58 -7.65
N THR A 3 13.24 16.72 -8.29
CA THR A 3 13.06 16.27 -9.68
C THR A 3 11.70 15.60 -9.83
N ASP A 4 11.16 15.58 -11.06
CA ASP A 4 9.80 15.17 -11.40
C ASP A 4 9.41 13.79 -10.79
N MET A 5 8.73 13.82 -9.64
CA MET A 5 8.29 12.63 -8.90
C MET A 5 6.99 12.05 -9.49
N ARG A 6 6.38 12.69 -10.49
CA ARG A 6 5.13 12.19 -11.06
C ARG A 6 5.39 11.13 -12.09
N ILE A 7 4.61 10.05 -12.00
CA ILE A 7 4.52 9.03 -13.02
C ILE A 7 3.07 8.92 -13.49
N ASP A 8 2.92 8.72 -14.79
CA ASP A 8 1.62 8.52 -15.42
C ASP A 8 1.14 7.08 -15.28
N SER A 9 -0.08 6.82 -15.78
CA SER A 9 -0.71 5.51 -15.75
C SER A 9 0.09 4.44 -16.52
N ASP A 10 0.80 4.82 -17.58
CA ASP A 10 1.62 3.91 -18.38
C ASP A 10 2.86 3.47 -17.60
N ALA A 11 3.57 4.41 -16.97
CA ALA A 11 4.72 4.11 -16.11
C ALA A 11 4.31 3.27 -14.90
N LEU A 12 3.17 3.58 -14.26
CA LEU A 12 2.62 2.77 -13.17
C LEU A 12 2.25 1.35 -13.64
N GLY A 13 1.64 1.22 -14.81
CA GLY A 13 1.30 -0.06 -15.41
C GLY A 13 2.50 -0.95 -15.70
N ARG A 14 3.63 -0.35 -16.11
CA ARG A 14 4.90 -1.05 -16.30
C ARG A 14 5.52 -1.49 -14.98
N LEU A 15 5.51 -0.65 -13.94
CA LEU A 15 5.95 -1.03 -12.59
C LEU A 15 5.15 -2.20 -12.00
N LEU A 16 3.88 -2.31 -12.38
CA LEU A 16 3.00 -3.40 -11.99
C LEU A 16 3.23 -4.70 -12.79
N HIS A 17 3.99 -4.65 -13.88
CA HIS A 17 4.12 -5.74 -14.87
C HIS A 17 2.76 -6.18 -15.44
N TRP A 18 1.84 -5.23 -15.63
CA TRP A 18 0.50 -5.52 -16.13
C TRP A 18 0.39 -5.34 -17.64
N PRO A 19 -0.57 -6.02 -18.31
CA PRO A 19 -0.86 -5.82 -19.72
C PRO A 19 -1.30 -4.39 -20.03
N GLU A 20 -0.87 -3.86 -21.18
CA GLU A 20 -1.11 -2.46 -21.59
C GLU A 20 -2.58 -2.04 -21.59
N HIS A 21 -3.49 -2.97 -21.93
CA HIS A 21 -4.92 -2.70 -21.94
C HIS A 21 -5.53 -2.37 -20.56
N THR A 22 -4.79 -2.61 -19.47
CA THR A 22 -5.23 -2.27 -18.10
C THR A 22 -4.73 -0.91 -17.64
N TRP A 23 -3.75 -0.31 -18.33
CA TRP A 23 -3.06 0.89 -17.85
C TRP A 23 -3.96 2.12 -17.85
N GLN A 24 -4.88 2.23 -18.80
CA GLN A 24 -5.78 3.39 -18.92
C GLN A 24 -6.73 3.58 -17.72
N SER A 25 -6.89 2.56 -16.88
CA SER A 25 -7.72 2.60 -15.67
C SER A 25 -6.91 2.86 -14.40
N LEU A 26 -5.58 3.00 -14.51
CA LEU A 26 -4.70 3.28 -13.39
C LEU A 26 -4.68 4.78 -13.08
N PRO A 27 -4.74 5.18 -11.79
CA PRO A 27 -4.58 6.57 -11.41
C PRO A 27 -3.15 7.06 -11.66
N PRO A 28 -2.91 8.38 -11.72
CA PRO A 28 -1.57 8.92 -11.64
C PRO A 28 -0.92 8.54 -10.30
N ALA A 29 0.40 8.65 -10.22
CA ALA A 29 1.12 8.36 -9.00
C ALA A 29 2.32 9.28 -8.76
N LEU A 30 2.71 9.36 -7.49
CA LEU A 30 4.00 9.89 -7.05
C LEU A 30 4.95 8.72 -6.85
N TRP A 31 6.19 8.93 -7.28
CA TRP A 31 7.31 8.05 -7.08
C TRP A 31 8.26 8.69 -6.06
N LEU A 32 8.52 7.97 -4.97
CA LEU A 32 9.33 8.43 -3.83
C LEU A 32 10.45 7.41 -3.59
N PRO A 33 11.53 7.43 -4.39
CA PRO A 33 12.63 6.48 -4.25
C PRO A 33 13.48 6.86 -3.04
N ALA A 34 13.95 5.85 -2.32
CA ALA A 34 14.96 6.02 -1.29
C ALA A 34 16.01 4.91 -1.40
N ASP A 35 17.21 5.17 -0.90
CA ASP A 35 18.08 4.06 -0.54
C ASP A 35 17.40 3.22 0.55
N PRO A 36 17.50 1.88 0.53
CA PRO A 36 16.83 1.03 1.52
C PRO A 36 17.12 1.42 2.98
N ASP A 37 18.33 1.91 3.25
CA ASP A 37 18.75 2.35 4.59
C ASP A 37 18.12 3.70 5.00
N ASP A 38 17.67 4.51 4.04
CA ASP A 38 17.01 5.81 4.28
C ASP A 38 15.47 5.72 4.27
N GLU A 39 14.89 4.57 3.93
CA GLU A 39 13.44 4.39 3.88
C GLU A 39 12.72 4.71 5.20
N PRO A 40 13.24 4.34 6.40
CA PRO A 40 12.63 4.77 7.66
C PRO A 40 12.58 6.29 7.80
N ARG A 41 13.60 7.01 7.31
CA ARG A 41 13.66 8.47 7.35
C ARG A 41 12.71 9.09 6.34
N LEU A 42 12.61 8.52 5.13
CA LEU A 42 11.61 8.91 4.15
C LEU A 42 10.21 8.81 4.76
N LEU A 43 9.84 7.65 5.31
CA LEU A 43 8.52 7.44 5.93
C LEU A 43 8.25 8.39 7.10
N ALA A 44 9.24 8.68 7.94
CA ALA A 44 9.11 9.66 9.01
C ALA A 44 8.83 11.08 8.46
N SER A 45 9.54 11.49 7.40
CA SER A 45 9.31 12.78 6.73
C SER A 45 7.91 12.85 6.09
N LEU A 46 7.45 11.77 5.45
CA LEU A 46 6.10 11.70 4.90
C LEU A 46 5.04 11.73 6.00
N GLY A 47 5.25 11.00 7.08
CA GLY A 47 4.35 10.98 8.24
C GLY A 47 4.23 12.35 8.89
N ALA A 48 5.32 13.13 8.95
CA ALA A 48 5.29 14.51 9.42
C ALA A 48 4.60 15.45 8.41
N ALA A 49 4.99 15.41 7.14
CA ALA A 49 4.46 16.29 6.09
C ALA A 49 2.95 16.09 5.86
N TRP A 50 2.51 14.83 5.90
CA TRP A 50 1.11 14.44 5.70
C TRP A 50 0.40 14.11 7.01
N GLY A 51 0.94 14.55 8.16
CA GLY A 51 0.40 14.22 9.49
C GLY A 51 -0.99 14.78 9.77
N SER A 52 -1.45 15.74 8.96
CA SER A 52 -2.83 16.25 9.01
C SER A 52 -3.83 15.32 8.32
N PHE A 53 -3.39 14.48 7.38
CA PHE A 53 -4.27 13.57 6.64
C PHE A 53 -4.61 12.33 7.46
N GLY A 54 -5.68 11.64 7.09
CA GLY A 54 -6.01 10.36 7.69
C GLY A 54 -5.13 9.25 7.12
N TRP A 55 -4.33 8.59 7.97
CA TRP A 55 -3.55 7.41 7.59
C TRP A 55 -4.30 6.15 7.96
N TYR A 56 -4.38 5.20 7.03
CA TYR A 56 -5.22 4.02 7.18
C TYR A 56 -4.52 2.75 6.70
N GLY A 57 -4.60 1.68 7.50
CA GLY A 57 -3.96 0.40 7.22
C GLY A 57 -4.94 -0.75 7.26
N LEU A 58 -4.82 -1.66 6.30
CA LEU A 58 -5.39 -3.00 6.32
C LEU A 58 -4.23 -3.97 6.52
N GLY A 59 -4.32 -4.86 7.51
CA GLY A 59 -3.42 -6.00 7.68
C GLY A 59 -4.19 -7.29 7.81
N SER A 60 -3.68 -8.39 7.22
CA SER A 60 -4.23 -9.73 7.35
C SER A 60 -3.17 -10.69 7.88
N TRP A 61 -3.50 -11.41 8.94
CA TRP A 61 -2.57 -12.31 9.63
C TRP A 61 -3.17 -13.69 9.80
N PHE A 62 -2.27 -14.66 9.93
CA PHE A 62 -2.59 -16.08 9.84
C PHE A 62 -2.02 -16.84 11.02
N ALA A 63 -2.79 -17.79 11.54
CA ALA A 63 -2.31 -18.80 12.48
C ALA A 63 -2.96 -20.15 12.16
N PRO A 64 -2.26 -21.28 12.36
CA PRO A 64 -2.90 -22.59 12.26
C PRO A 64 -3.95 -22.75 13.35
N VAL A 65 -5.02 -23.52 13.09
CA VAL A 65 -6.08 -23.79 14.10
C VAL A 65 -5.55 -24.53 15.33
N SER A 66 -4.39 -25.19 15.22
CA SER A 66 -3.68 -25.82 16.33
C SER A 66 -2.99 -24.82 17.26
N ALA A 67 -2.85 -23.56 16.88
CA ALA A 67 -2.29 -22.53 17.75
C ALA A 67 -3.22 -22.29 18.94
N PRO A 68 -2.67 -22.07 20.15
CA PRO A 68 -3.47 -21.83 21.36
C PRO A 68 -4.32 -20.57 21.23
N GLU A 69 -3.79 -19.55 20.55
CA GLU A 69 -4.45 -18.27 20.32
C GLU A 69 -4.62 -18.00 18.81
N GLY A 70 -5.47 -17.02 18.48
CA GLY A 70 -5.57 -16.50 17.11
C GLY A 70 -4.31 -15.72 16.71
N PRO A 71 -4.18 -15.33 15.43
CA PRO A 71 -3.10 -14.43 15.04
C PRO A 71 -3.25 -13.08 15.74
N ALA A 72 -2.14 -12.57 16.27
CA ALA A 72 -2.05 -11.23 16.87
C ALA A 72 -2.51 -10.15 15.89
N GLY A 73 -3.25 -9.15 16.40
CA GLY A 73 -3.82 -8.04 15.64
C GLY A 73 -2.82 -6.89 15.42
N LEU A 74 -3.30 -5.76 14.88
CA LEU A 74 -2.47 -4.61 14.55
C LEU A 74 -1.84 -4.00 15.82
N ALA A 75 -2.64 -3.80 16.87
CA ALA A 75 -2.20 -3.23 18.14
C ALA A 75 -1.13 -4.09 18.83
N ASP A 76 -1.28 -5.42 18.80
CA ASP A 76 -0.33 -6.35 19.41
C ASP A 76 0.99 -6.43 18.63
N ARG A 77 0.92 -6.29 17.30
CA ARG A 77 2.08 -6.41 16.41
C ARG A 77 2.88 -5.12 16.27
N TYR A 78 2.19 -3.98 16.32
CA TYR A 78 2.75 -2.67 16.02
C TYR A 78 2.32 -1.69 17.11
N ASP A 79 2.90 -1.86 18.29
CA ASP A 79 2.60 -1.02 19.45
C ASP A 79 2.74 0.48 19.11
N GLY A 80 1.73 1.26 19.46
CA GLY A 80 1.63 2.69 19.15
C GLY A 80 1.37 3.04 17.68
N LEU A 81 1.18 2.07 16.76
CA LEU A 81 0.78 2.36 15.37
C LEU A 81 -0.74 2.51 15.23
N ALA A 82 -1.52 1.62 15.85
CA ALA A 82 -2.98 1.66 15.77
C ALA A 82 -3.52 2.80 16.63
N ARG A 83 -4.22 3.77 16.03
CA ARG A 83 -4.96 4.81 16.77
C ARG A 83 -6.40 4.40 17.03
N GLU A 84 -7.03 3.80 16.03
CA GLU A 84 -8.43 3.40 16.06
C GLU A 84 -8.62 2.13 15.21
N LEU A 85 -9.39 1.16 15.74
CA LEU A 85 -9.87 0.03 14.96
C LEU A 85 -11.18 0.41 14.26
N ILE A 86 -11.19 0.35 12.93
CA ILE A 86 -12.35 0.70 12.09
C ILE A 86 -13.23 -0.53 11.87
N ALA A 87 -12.58 -1.66 11.55
CA ALA A 87 -13.26 -2.92 11.31
C ALA A 87 -12.31 -4.08 11.58
N GLU A 88 -12.89 -5.22 11.94
CA GLU A 88 -12.19 -6.49 12.03
C GLU A 88 -13.02 -7.56 11.29
N ALA A 89 -12.33 -8.46 10.60
CA ALA A 89 -12.90 -9.70 10.09
C ALA A 89 -12.05 -10.87 10.57
N SER A 90 -12.72 -11.89 11.10
CA SER A 90 -12.08 -13.13 11.56
C SER A 90 -12.77 -14.31 10.90
N LEU A 91 -11.98 -15.22 10.29
CA LEU A 91 -12.50 -16.43 9.66
C LEU A 91 -11.55 -17.61 9.84
N THR A 92 -12.04 -18.82 9.61
CA THR A 92 -11.20 -20.02 9.50
C THR A 92 -11.37 -20.62 8.12
N THR A 93 -10.26 -20.80 7.39
CA THR A 93 -10.30 -21.42 6.05
C THR A 93 -10.62 -22.91 6.16
N PRO A 94 -11.13 -23.54 5.08
CA PRO A 94 -11.33 -24.99 5.03
C PRO A 94 -10.05 -25.80 5.27
N ARG A 95 -8.86 -25.18 5.12
CA ARG A 95 -7.55 -25.78 5.36
C ARG A 95 -7.09 -25.65 6.82
N GLY A 96 -7.94 -25.15 7.72
CA GLY A 96 -7.61 -25.00 9.14
C GLY A 96 -6.67 -23.83 9.45
N LEU A 97 -6.69 -22.77 8.64
CA LEU A 97 -5.98 -21.53 8.94
C LEU A 97 -6.96 -20.52 9.53
N ARG A 98 -6.69 -20.02 10.74
CA ARG A 98 -7.35 -18.85 11.31
C ARG A 98 -6.78 -17.60 10.65
N VAL A 99 -7.66 -16.74 10.16
CA VAL A 99 -7.33 -15.46 9.54
C VAL A 99 -7.94 -14.37 10.39
N ARG A 100 -7.15 -13.33 10.70
CA ARG A 100 -7.62 -12.07 11.28
C ARG A 100 -7.21 -10.95 10.36
N SER A 101 -8.17 -10.12 9.97
CA SER A 101 -7.94 -8.96 9.13
C SER A 101 -8.49 -7.73 9.84
N GLU A 102 -7.67 -6.70 9.97
CA GLU A 102 -8.04 -5.46 10.64
C GLU A 102 -7.83 -4.26 9.73
N TRP A 103 -8.79 -3.34 9.78
CA TRP A 103 -8.69 -2.00 9.23
C TRP A 103 -8.56 -1.03 10.40
N GLY A 104 -7.57 -0.17 10.36
CA GLY A 104 -7.36 0.81 11.42
C GLY A 104 -6.85 2.15 10.91
N ALA A 105 -7.18 3.21 11.65
CA ALA A 105 -6.49 4.48 11.53
C ALA A 105 -5.11 4.34 12.17
N LEU A 106 -4.08 4.81 11.48
CA LEU A 106 -2.69 4.68 11.89
C LEU A 106 -2.15 6.02 12.40
N ASP A 107 -1.16 5.95 13.28
CA ASP A 107 -0.35 7.10 13.66
C ASP A 107 0.81 7.26 12.67
N PRO A 108 0.81 8.30 11.82
CA PRO A 108 1.92 8.55 10.91
C PRO A 108 3.22 8.95 11.62
N GLY A 109 3.15 9.39 12.88
CA GLY A 109 4.31 9.69 13.70
C GLY A 109 4.94 8.46 14.38
N SER A 110 4.30 7.29 14.26
CA SER A 110 4.79 6.06 14.89
C SER A 110 6.02 5.51 14.19
N GLY A 111 7.07 5.20 14.95
CA GLY A 111 8.25 4.49 14.44
C GLY A 111 7.94 3.09 13.89
N ARG A 112 6.75 2.54 14.18
CA ARG A 112 6.29 1.24 13.67
C ARG A 112 5.65 1.30 12.28
N LEU A 113 5.45 2.50 11.72
CA LEU A 113 4.90 2.64 10.36
C LEU A 113 5.79 1.93 9.32
N HIS A 114 7.12 2.07 9.45
CA HIS A 114 8.09 1.37 8.59
C HIS A 114 8.02 -0.16 8.74
N ASP A 115 7.80 -0.68 9.95
CA ASP A 115 7.64 -2.12 10.18
C ASP A 115 6.39 -2.66 9.47
N PHE A 116 5.30 -1.88 9.48
CA PHE A 116 4.06 -2.23 8.76
C PHE A 116 4.25 -2.19 7.25
N VAL A 117 4.90 -1.15 6.72
CA VAL A 117 5.24 -1.02 5.29
C VAL A 117 6.15 -2.16 4.83
N SER A 118 7.17 -2.50 5.63
CA SER A 118 8.08 -3.63 5.37
C SER A 118 7.33 -4.96 5.35
N ALA A 119 6.37 -5.17 6.26
CA ALA A 119 5.53 -6.36 6.25
C ALA A 119 4.64 -6.42 5.00
N ALA A 120 4.06 -5.30 4.59
CA ALA A 120 3.27 -5.22 3.35
C ALA A 120 4.12 -5.52 2.10
N ARG A 121 5.35 -5.00 2.03
CA ARG A 121 6.34 -5.34 0.99
C ARG A 121 6.62 -6.84 0.95
N ASN A 122 6.96 -7.45 2.09
CA ASN A 122 7.30 -8.86 2.18
C ASN A 122 6.12 -9.78 1.80
N ALA A 123 4.89 -9.32 2.06
CA ALA A 123 3.66 -9.98 1.62
C ALA A 123 3.29 -9.66 0.15
N ARG A 124 4.06 -8.81 -0.54
CA ARG A 124 3.75 -8.28 -1.87
C ARG A 124 2.35 -7.66 -1.96
N GLY A 125 1.95 -6.95 -0.90
CA GLY A 125 0.61 -6.38 -0.75
C GLY A 125 -0.51 -7.40 -0.47
N SER A 126 -0.19 -8.70 -0.38
CA SER A 126 -1.22 -9.74 -0.24
C SER A 126 -1.90 -9.64 1.13
N GLY A 127 -3.14 -9.16 1.13
CA GLY A 127 -3.93 -8.93 2.35
C GLY A 127 -3.45 -7.75 3.19
N SER A 128 -2.58 -6.88 2.66
CA SER A 128 -2.14 -5.67 3.35
C SER A 128 -2.24 -4.45 2.43
N ALA A 129 -2.81 -3.35 2.92
CA ALA A 129 -2.92 -2.09 2.20
C ALA A 129 -2.65 -0.91 3.12
N LEU A 130 -2.10 0.16 2.56
CA LEU A 130 -1.88 1.44 3.25
C LEU A 130 -2.44 2.56 2.37
N ALA A 131 -3.07 3.56 2.99
CA ALA A 131 -3.60 4.72 2.29
C ALA A 131 -3.51 5.99 3.12
N VAL A 132 -3.46 7.12 2.41
CA VAL A 132 -3.63 8.46 2.93
C VAL A 132 -4.95 9.01 2.37
N LEU A 133 -5.83 9.49 3.24
CA LEU A 133 -7.16 9.99 2.90
C LEU A 133 -7.21 11.51 3.04
N ALA A 134 -7.90 12.17 2.10
CA ALA A 134 -8.23 13.58 2.22
C ALA A 134 -9.07 13.86 3.47
N HIS A 135 -9.04 15.11 3.97
CA HIS A 135 -9.73 15.52 5.20
C HIS A 135 -11.24 15.30 5.19
N ASP A 136 -11.85 15.39 4.00
CA ASP A 136 -13.27 15.22 3.74
C ASP A 136 -13.63 13.80 3.24
N ALA A 137 -12.63 12.94 3.01
CA ALA A 137 -12.84 11.57 2.58
C ALA A 137 -13.34 10.69 3.73
N SER A 138 -14.19 9.72 3.38
CA SER A 138 -14.78 8.81 4.35
C SER A 138 -13.91 7.58 4.57
N ALA A 139 -13.59 7.27 5.83
CA ALA A 139 -12.95 5.98 6.15
C ALA A 139 -13.75 4.77 5.63
N ARG A 140 -15.08 4.90 5.49
CA ARG A 140 -15.95 3.85 4.98
C ARG A 140 -15.76 3.59 3.47
N THR A 141 -15.48 4.62 2.68
CA THR A 141 -15.25 4.45 1.23
C THR A 141 -13.93 3.74 0.99
N TRP A 142 -12.88 4.09 1.74
CA TRP A 142 -11.62 3.35 1.73
C TRP A 142 -11.76 1.92 2.27
N TYR A 143 -12.48 1.71 3.37
CA TYR A 143 -12.78 0.36 3.87
C TYR A 143 -13.42 -0.51 2.77
N ALA A 144 -14.44 0.01 2.08
CA ALA A 144 -15.09 -0.70 0.98
C ALA A 144 -14.11 -1.02 -0.16
N ALA A 145 -13.29 -0.06 -0.61
CA ALA A 145 -12.31 -0.28 -1.67
C ALA A 145 -11.23 -1.30 -1.28
N SER A 146 -10.69 -1.21 -0.06
CA SER A 146 -9.62 -2.09 0.42
C SER A 146 -10.06 -3.54 0.66
N THR A 147 -11.36 -3.85 0.68
CA THR A 147 -11.84 -5.24 0.67
C THR A 147 -11.38 -6.03 -0.56
N ALA A 148 -11.07 -5.35 -1.67
CA ALA A 148 -10.47 -6.00 -2.83
C ALA A 148 -9.09 -6.61 -2.49
N ILE A 149 -8.27 -5.91 -1.70
CA ILE A 149 -6.95 -6.38 -1.26
C ILE A 149 -7.07 -7.51 -0.23
N LEU A 150 -8.07 -7.45 0.65
CA LEU A 150 -8.42 -8.59 1.51
C LEU A 150 -8.73 -9.83 0.67
N HIS A 151 -9.60 -9.68 -0.33
CA HIS A 151 -9.99 -10.81 -1.19
C HIS A 151 -8.78 -11.42 -1.90
N ARG A 152 -7.88 -10.57 -2.43
CA ARG A 152 -6.59 -11.01 -2.97
C ARG A 152 -5.76 -11.82 -1.96
N GLY A 153 -5.67 -11.35 -0.71
CA GLY A 153 -5.02 -12.09 0.37
C GLY A 153 -5.63 -13.47 0.63
N LEU A 154 -6.96 -13.57 0.61
CA LEU A 154 -7.68 -14.84 0.79
C LEU A 154 -7.51 -15.79 -0.41
N LEU A 155 -7.46 -15.27 -1.64
CA LEU A 155 -7.25 -16.07 -2.84
C LEU A 155 -5.85 -16.71 -2.86
N ALA A 156 -4.83 -16.03 -2.34
CA ALA A 156 -3.49 -16.59 -2.17
C ALA A 156 -3.47 -17.87 -1.29
N LEU A 157 -4.49 -18.06 -0.45
CA LEU A 157 -4.65 -19.21 0.45
C LEU A 157 -5.64 -20.25 -0.10
N GLY A 158 -6.55 -19.83 -0.98
CA GLY A 158 -7.81 -20.49 -1.35
C GLY A 158 -7.75 -21.52 -2.48
N GLY A 159 -6.60 -21.72 -3.13
CA GLY A 159 -6.41 -22.87 -4.04
C GLY A 159 -6.67 -22.62 -5.53
N LEU A 160 -6.84 -21.36 -5.97
CA LEU A 160 -6.63 -21.03 -7.38
C LEU A 160 -5.14 -21.20 -7.71
N ALA A 161 -4.85 -21.83 -8.85
CA ALA A 161 -3.50 -22.10 -9.33
C ALA A 161 -3.31 -21.53 -10.75
N GLY A 162 -2.07 -21.24 -11.12
CA GLY A 162 -1.73 -20.78 -12.46
C GLY A 162 -2.36 -19.43 -12.84
N ASP A 163 -2.81 -19.33 -14.07
CA ASP A 163 -3.25 -18.07 -14.71
C ASP A 163 -4.49 -17.45 -14.07
N ASP A 164 -5.42 -18.29 -13.57
CA ASP A 164 -6.65 -17.83 -12.91
C ASP A 164 -6.34 -17.01 -11.65
N ARG A 165 -5.30 -17.41 -10.91
CA ARG A 165 -4.83 -16.65 -9.75
C ARG A 165 -4.23 -15.32 -10.17
N GLY A 166 -3.36 -15.32 -11.19
CA GLY A 166 -2.73 -14.09 -11.68
C GLY A 166 -3.76 -13.06 -12.19
N LEU A 167 -4.83 -13.53 -12.85
CA LEU A 167 -5.93 -12.67 -13.27
C LEU A 167 -6.73 -12.10 -12.08
N ALA A 168 -7.07 -12.94 -11.12
CA ALA A 168 -7.84 -12.51 -9.95
C ALA A 168 -7.05 -11.52 -9.06
N ASP A 169 -5.75 -11.77 -8.85
CA ASP A 169 -4.86 -10.88 -8.13
C ASP A 169 -4.80 -9.49 -8.80
N ARG A 170 -4.62 -9.46 -10.12
CA ARG A 170 -4.60 -8.20 -10.90
C ARG A 170 -5.94 -7.46 -10.84
N ASN A 171 -7.07 -8.17 -10.98
CA ASN A 171 -8.38 -7.53 -10.92
C ASN A 171 -8.67 -6.91 -9.54
N ALA A 172 -8.24 -7.57 -8.47
CA ALA A 172 -8.36 -7.04 -7.11
C ALA A 172 -7.52 -5.76 -6.92
N SER A 173 -6.25 -5.79 -7.30
CA SER A 173 -5.37 -4.62 -7.23
C SER A 173 -5.86 -3.48 -8.12
N LEU A 174 -6.33 -3.77 -9.35
CA LEU A 174 -6.90 -2.77 -10.25
C LEU A 174 -8.16 -2.13 -9.65
N SER A 175 -9.05 -2.94 -9.08
CA SER A 175 -10.29 -2.44 -8.45
C SER A 175 -9.98 -1.51 -7.27
N TYR A 176 -8.96 -1.83 -6.47
CA TYR A 176 -8.51 -0.97 -5.38
C TYR A 176 -7.95 0.35 -5.89
N LEU A 177 -7.01 0.32 -6.86
CA LEU A 177 -6.37 1.53 -7.38
C LEU A 177 -7.34 2.42 -8.17
N ALA A 178 -8.22 1.83 -8.98
CA ALA A 178 -9.21 2.59 -9.75
C ALA A 178 -10.26 3.29 -8.87
N ALA A 179 -10.50 2.77 -7.65
CA ALA A 179 -11.40 3.40 -6.70
C ALA A 179 -10.80 4.62 -5.99
N ALA A 180 -9.48 4.83 -6.08
CA ALA A 180 -8.75 5.80 -5.27
C ALA A 180 -9.31 7.23 -5.38
N ASP A 181 -9.49 7.71 -6.61
CA ASP A 181 -10.00 9.05 -6.88
C ASP A 181 -11.42 9.24 -6.33
N ALA A 182 -12.35 8.37 -6.73
CA ALA A 182 -13.75 8.45 -6.30
C ALA A 182 -13.94 8.26 -4.78
N ALA A 183 -13.04 7.51 -4.12
CA ALA A 183 -13.09 7.27 -2.68
C ALA A 183 -12.28 8.30 -1.87
N GLY A 184 -11.55 9.22 -2.51
CA GLY A 184 -10.81 10.30 -1.87
C GLY A 184 -9.54 9.85 -1.15
N PHE A 185 -8.85 8.82 -1.66
CA PHE A 185 -7.61 8.33 -1.07
C PHE A 185 -6.45 8.22 -2.07
N ALA A 186 -5.24 8.14 -1.55
CA ALA A 186 -4.04 7.73 -2.27
C ALA A 186 -3.47 6.47 -1.63
N ALA A 187 -3.30 5.40 -2.40
CA ALA A 187 -2.68 4.16 -1.97
C ALA A 187 -1.18 4.35 -1.81
N VAL A 188 -0.62 3.93 -0.67
CA VAL A 188 0.82 3.94 -0.41
C VAL A 188 1.35 2.53 -0.62
N LEU A 189 2.13 2.35 -1.67
CA LEU A 189 2.57 1.06 -2.20
C LEU A 189 4.09 0.96 -2.05
N PRO A 190 4.63 0.08 -1.18
CA PRO A 190 6.06 -0.09 -1.09
C PRO A 190 6.62 -0.70 -2.36
N LEU A 191 7.86 -0.32 -2.68
CA LEU A 191 8.60 -0.94 -3.77
C LEU A 191 9.03 -2.35 -3.42
N ASP A 192 8.87 -3.29 -4.34
CA ASP A 192 9.19 -4.69 -4.15
C ASP A 192 10.23 -5.16 -5.18
N ASN A 193 11.29 -5.83 -4.71
CA ASN A 193 12.39 -6.33 -5.54
C ASN A 193 13.02 -5.29 -6.48
N HIS A 194 12.92 -4.00 -6.13
CA HIS A 194 13.51 -2.90 -6.88
C HIS A 194 14.93 -2.61 -6.36
N PRO A 195 15.91 -2.17 -7.19
CA PRO A 195 17.25 -1.75 -6.72
C PRO A 195 17.23 -0.56 -5.76
N TRP A 196 16.07 0.07 -5.57
CA TRP A 196 15.84 1.19 -4.67
C TRP A 196 14.70 0.82 -3.72
N GLY A 197 14.79 1.27 -2.48
CA GLY A 197 13.67 1.27 -1.55
C GLY A 197 12.70 2.40 -1.87
N GLY A 198 11.76 2.63 -0.96
CA GLY A 198 10.78 3.71 -1.07
C GLY A 198 9.39 3.25 -1.48
N LEU A 199 8.61 4.19 -2.04
CA LEU A 199 7.17 4.09 -2.15
C LEU A 199 6.66 4.64 -3.49
N VAL A 200 5.54 4.10 -3.94
CA VAL A 200 4.65 4.71 -4.91
C VAL A 200 3.38 5.16 -4.19
N VAL A 201 2.92 6.37 -4.46
CA VAL A 201 1.66 6.91 -3.93
C VAL A 201 0.70 7.17 -5.06
N ALA A 202 -0.29 6.29 -5.24
CA ALA A 202 -1.19 6.28 -6.39
C ALA A 202 -2.60 6.75 -5.98
N GLY A 203 -3.17 7.75 -6.66
CA GLY A 203 -4.45 8.34 -6.27
C GLY A 203 -4.94 9.44 -7.20
N GLY A 204 -6.02 10.12 -6.81
CA GLY A 204 -6.59 11.24 -7.56
C GLY A 204 -5.62 12.41 -7.71
N GLU A 205 -5.63 13.07 -8.87
CA GLU A 205 -4.66 14.11 -9.21
C GLU A 205 -4.68 15.30 -8.24
N ASP A 206 -5.86 15.71 -7.78
CA ASP A 206 -6.02 16.80 -6.82
C ASP A 206 -5.34 16.46 -5.48
N LEU A 207 -5.59 15.26 -4.95
CA LEU A 207 -4.97 14.82 -3.70
C LEU A 207 -3.45 14.70 -3.85
N LEU A 208 -2.95 14.11 -4.94
CA LEU A 208 -1.51 13.99 -5.18
C LEU A 208 -0.83 15.36 -5.31
N THR A 209 -1.51 16.35 -5.91
CA THR A 209 -1.03 17.74 -6.00
C THR A 209 -0.86 18.33 -4.60
N VAL A 210 -1.86 18.17 -3.74
CA VAL A 210 -1.78 18.65 -2.36
C VAL A 210 -0.67 17.94 -1.59
N LEU A 211 -0.59 16.61 -1.67
CA LEU A 211 0.42 15.82 -0.97
C LEU A 211 1.84 16.21 -1.41
N THR A 212 2.05 16.45 -2.70
CA THR A 212 3.35 16.89 -3.24
C THR A 212 3.73 18.28 -2.74
N GLY A 213 2.76 19.21 -2.70
CA GLY A 213 3.00 20.58 -2.22
C GLY A 213 3.36 20.68 -0.74
N LEU A 214 3.18 19.60 0.03
CA LEU A 214 3.54 19.52 1.45
C LEU A 214 4.88 18.84 1.70
N LEU A 215 5.52 18.27 0.67
CA LEU A 215 6.79 17.57 0.84
C LEU A 215 7.91 18.57 1.15
N PRO A 216 8.81 18.23 2.08
CA PRO A 216 9.96 19.06 2.39
C PRO A 216 10.99 19.06 1.23
N ASP A 217 11.72 20.16 1.09
CA ASP A 217 12.76 20.32 0.05
C ASP A 217 13.91 19.32 0.18
N ASP A 218 14.19 18.85 1.40
CA ASP A 218 15.25 17.92 1.78
C ASP A 218 14.76 16.48 1.99
N LEU A 219 13.66 16.10 1.33
CA LEU A 219 13.11 14.76 1.41
C LEU A 219 14.21 13.71 1.13
N PRO A 220 14.47 12.76 2.03
CA PRO A 220 15.43 11.69 1.80
C PRO A 220 15.04 10.94 0.52
N GLY A 221 15.94 10.91 -0.46
CA GLY A 221 15.67 10.29 -1.74
C GLY A 221 16.85 10.33 -2.68
N ILE A 222 16.69 9.64 -3.80
CA ILE A 222 17.76 9.51 -4.80
C ILE A 222 17.58 10.60 -5.84
N ALA A 223 18.36 11.68 -5.70
CA ALA A 223 18.23 12.89 -6.52
C ALA A 223 18.45 12.67 -8.03
N ASP A 224 19.18 11.61 -8.40
CA ASP A 224 19.68 11.37 -9.77
C ASP A 224 18.89 10.30 -10.56
N VAL A 225 17.74 9.84 -10.06
CA VAL A 225 16.95 8.77 -10.70
C VAL A 225 15.73 9.34 -11.42
N THR A 226 15.64 9.12 -12.73
CA THR A 226 14.46 9.52 -13.51
C THR A 226 13.35 8.47 -13.45
N PRO A 227 12.09 8.84 -13.70
CA PRO A 227 11.00 7.88 -13.90
C PRO A 227 11.29 6.80 -14.97
N GLN A 228 12.01 7.14 -16.05
CA GLN A 228 12.40 6.16 -17.06
C GLN A 228 13.46 5.16 -16.53
N ASP A 229 14.39 5.60 -15.69
CA ASP A 229 15.39 4.71 -15.06
C ASP A 229 14.74 3.71 -14.11
N VAL A 230 13.64 4.09 -13.49
CA VAL A 230 12.83 3.26 -12.59
C VAL A 230 12.11 2.18 -13.37
N VAL A 231 11.32 2.57 -14.36
CA VAL A 231 10.53 1.64 -15.17
C VAL A 231 11.41 0.67 -15.96
N SER A 232 12.63 1.07 -16.31
CA SER A 232 13.55 0.25 -17.10
C SER A 232 14.34 -0.79 -16.29
N ARG A 233 14.28 -0.76 -14.95
CA ARG A 233 15.00 -1.72 -14.08
C ARG A 233 14.09 -2.82 -13.55
N ALA A 234 14.71 -3.94 -13.15
CA ALA A 234 14.01 -5.06 -12.55
C ALA A 234 13.46 -4.69 -11.17
N GLY A 235 12.18 -4.98 -10.93
CA GLY A 235 11.46 -4.67 -9.68
C GLY A 235 10.00 -4.32 -9.96
N GLY A 236 9.17 -4.21 -8.93
CA GLY A 236 7.78 -3.79 -9.06
C GLY A 236 7.26 -3.09 -7.81
N ILE A 237 5.94 -3.02 -7.66
CA ILE A 237 5.28 -2.48 -6.47
C ILE A 237 4.44 -3.53 -5.77
N ALA A 238 4.44 -3.48 -4.43
CA ALA A 238 3.58 -4.31 -3.60
C ALA A 238 2.19 -3.68 -3.49
N VAL A 239 1.31 -4.04 -4.42
CA VAL A 239 -0.13 -3.79 -4.41
C VAL A 239 -0.87 -5.08 -4.11
#